data_AF-A0A8T3N465-F1
#
_entry.id   AF-A0A8T3N465-F1
#
_cell.length_a   1.000
_cell.length_b   1.000
_cell.length_c   1.000
_cell.angle_alpha   90.00
_cell.angle_beta   90.00
_cell.angle_gamma   90.00
#
_symmetry.space_group_name_H-M   'P 1'
#
loop_
_entity.id
_entity.type
_entity.pdbx_description
1 polymer ?
#
loop_
_entity_poly.entity_id
_entity_poly.type
_entity_poly.pdbx_seq_one_letter_code
_entity_poly.pdbx_strand_id
1 'polypeptide(L)'
;MIEARFGHVNLIARDWRALARFYTDLFGCVLVPPERDYAGPDLERGTGVPGAALRGAHLRLPGLGPDGPTPEIYQFSAMPDGLAPAWRSPQQGPMGTGPAMGMGSQAGVSAESATEAHTLS
;
A
#
# COMPACT_ATOMS: atom_id res chain seq x y z
N MET A 1 -18.72 23.09 6.12
CA MET A 1 -17.32 22.61 6.03
C MET A 1 -17.36 21.11 6.16
N ILE A 2 -16.67 20.37 5.30
CA ILE A 2 -16.50 18.92 5.49
C ILE A 2 -15.34 18.72 6.46
N GLU A 3 -15.57 17.95 7.52
CA GLU A 3 -14.53 17.55 8.47
C GLU A 3 -14.01 16.18 8.04
N ALA A 4 -12.81 16.16 7.44
CA ALA A 4 -12.14 14.95 6.98
C ALA A 4 -10.81 14.78 7.72
N ARG A 5 -10.50 13.55 8.11
CA ARG A 5 -9.25 13.19 8.79
C ARG A 5 -8.50 12.15 7.95
N PHE A 6 -7.17 12.24 7.97
CA PHE A 6 -6.32 11.25 7.34
C PHE A 6 -6.38 9.94 8.14
N GLY A 7 -6.84 8.87 7.50
CA GLY A 7 -6.99 7.55 8.13
C GLY A 7 -5.72 6.70 8.04
N HIS A 8 -5.27 6.42 6.82
CA HIS A 8 -4.13 5.54 6.56
C HIS A 8 -3.49 5.83 5.20
N VAL A 9 -2.35 5.20 4.94
CA VAL A 9 -1.70 5.16 3.62
C VAL A 9 -1.19 3.75 3.34
N ASN A 10 -1.33 3.32 2.09
CA ASN A 10 -0.84 2.05 1.59
C ASN A 10 0.48 2.23 0.83
N LEU A 11 1.48 1.41 1.16
CA LEU A 11 2.79 1.36 0.52
C LEU A 11 3.00 -0.03 -0.09
N ILE A 12 3.19 -0.10 -1.40
CA ILE A 12 3.46 -1.36 -2.10
C ILE A 12 4.97 -1.52 -2.34
N ALA A 13 5.50 -2.67 -1.94
CA ALA A 13 6.91 -3.01 -2.05
C ALA A 13 7.12 -4.38 -2.71
N ARG A 14 8.27 -4.54 -3.38
CA ARG A 14 8.71 -5.86 -3.89
C ARG A 14 9.08 -6.83 -2.76
N ASP A 15 9.64 -6.29 -1.68
CA ASP A 15 9.90 -7.01 -0.45
C ASP A 15 9.37 -6.14 0.69
N TRP A 16 8.18 -6.47 1.17
CA TRP A 16 7.53 -5.69 2.22
C TRP A 16 8.30 -5.76 3.54
N ARG A 17 9.02 -6.86 3.82
CA ARG A 17 9.81 -7.02 5.05
C ARG A 17 11.03 -6.14 5.03
N ALA A 18 11.72 -6.05 3.89
CA ALA A 18 12.85 -5.14 3.73
C ALA A 18 12.43 -3.68 3.94
N LEU A 19 11.28 -3.27 3.37
CA LEU A 19 10.76 -1.92 3.57
C LEU A 19 10.31 -1.68 5.01
N ALA A 20 9.61 -2.64 5.63
CA ALA A 20 9.22 -2.54 7.04
C ALA A 20 10.43 -2.38 7.96
N ARG A 21 11.49 -3.18 7.75
CA ARG A 21 12.76 -3.04 8.49
C ARG A 21 13.37 -1.67 8.31
N PHE A 22 13.42 -1.15 7.08
CA PHE A 22 13.90 0.22 6.84
C PHE A 22 13.14 1.27 7.67
N TYR A 23 11.80 1.20 7.70
CA TYR A 23 11.00 2.16 8.48
C TYR A 23 11.14 1.97 10.00
N THR A 24 11.28 0.73 10.47
CA THR A 24 11.55 0.44 11.87
C THR A 24 12.93 0.92 12.29
N ASP A 25 13.97 0.65 11.51
CA ASP A 25 15.35 0.97 11.84
C ASP A 25 15.62 2.48 11.75
N LEU A 26 15.09 3.17 10.73
CA LEU A 26 15.38 4.59 10.50
C LEU A 26 14.46 5.52 11.28
N PHE A 27 13.17 5.20 11.35
CA PHE A 27 12.16 6.09 11.94
C PHE A 27 11.63 5.58 13.29
N GLY A 28 12.04 4.41 13.76
CA GLY A 28 11.51 3.84 15.00
C GLY A 28 10.04 3.39 14.86
N CYS A 29 9.58 3.09 13.65
CA CYS A 29 8.23 2.55 13.45
C CYS A 29 8.10 1.15 14.05
N VAL A 30 6.94 0.83 14.61
CA VAL A 30 6.69 -0.49 15.22
C VAL A 30 5.76 -1.30 14.33
N LEU A 31 6.13 -2.56 14.04
CA LEU A 31 5.25 -3.50 13.36
C LEU A 31 4.03 -3.81 14.24
N VAL A 32 2.84 -3.70 13.67
CA VAL A 32 1.58 -3.98 14.36
C VAL A 32 1.03 -5.31 13.85
N PRO A 33 1.10 -6.40 14.64
CA PRO A 33 0.55 -7.69 14.24
C PRO A 33 -1.00 -7.66 14.18
N PRO A 34 -1.64 -8.63 13.49
CA PRO A 34 -1.01 -9.74 12.77
C PRO A 34 -0.35 -9.34 11.44
N GLU A 35 0.48 -10.21 10.88
CA GLU A 35 0.78 -10.11 9.45
C GLU A 35 -0.48 -10.45 8.66
N ARG A 36 -0.63 -9.84 7.48
CA ARG A 36 -1.75 -10.03 6.58
C ARG A 36 -1.32 -10.93 5.43
N ASP A 37 -2.19 -11.86 5.07
CA ASP A 37 -2.11 -12.71 3.88
C ASP A 37 -3.51 -12.73 3.26
N TYR A 38 -3.76 -11.81 2.34
CA TYR A 38 -5.05 -11.63 1.70
C TYR A 38 -5.03 -12.25 0.30
N ALA A 39 -6.08 -12.97 -0.07
CA ALA A 39 -6.25 -13.52 -1.40
C ALA A 39 -7.74 -13.73 -1.71
N GLY A 40 -8.05 -13.87 -2.99
CA GLY A 40 -9.36 -14.31 -3.46
C GLY A 40 -10.26 -13.18 -3.98
N PRO A 41 -11.53 -13.51 -4.29
CA PRO A 41 -12.38 -12.67 -5.14
C PRO A 41 -12.64 -11.27 -4.61
N ASP A 42 -12.64 -11.09 -3.29
CA ASP A 42 -12.91 -9.79 -2.66
C ASP A 42 -11.75 -8.84 -2.89
N LEU A 43 -10.52 -9.35 -2.74
CA LEU A 43 -9.31 -8.59 -3.02
C LEU A 43 -9.19 -8.27 -4.52
N GLU A 44 -9.53 -9.22 -5.39
CA GLU A 44 -9.55 -8.99 -6.83
C GLU A 44 -10.56 -7.90 -7.22
N ARG A 45 -11.74 -7.88 -6.60
CA ARG A 45 -12.74 -6.82 -6.82
C ARG A 45 -12.28 -5.46 -6.31
N GLY A 46 -11.64 -5.41 -5.14
CA GLY A 46 -11.13 -4.16 -4.57
C GLY A 46 -9.95 -3.56 -5.36
N THR A 47 -9.09 -4.42 -5.89
CA THR A 47 -7.88 -3.98 -6.62
C THR A 47 -8.06 -3.91 -8.14
N GLY A 48 -9.06 -4.60 -8.68
CA GLY A 48 -9.24 -4.79 -10.13
C GLY A 48 -8.18 -5.71 -10.76
N VAL A 49 -7.38 -6.41 -9.97
CA VAL A 49 -6.29 -7.28 -10.44
C VAL A 49 -6.72 -8.74 -10.32
N PRO A 50 -6.88 -9.49 -11.43
CA PRO A 50 -7.19 -10.92 -11.38
C PRO A 50 -6.09 -11.73 -10.69
N GLY A 51 -6.46 -12.68 -9.83
CA GLY A 51 -5.51 -13.49 -9.08
C GLY A 51 -4.71 -12.71 -8.03
N ALA A 52 -5.17 -11.52 -7.62
CA ALA A 52 -4.51 -10.72 -6.62
C ALA A 52 -4.33 -11.50 -5.31
N ALA A 53 -3.11 -11.51 -4.80
CA ALA A 53 -2.82 -11.88 -3.42
C ALA A 53 -1.79 -10.91 -2.84
N LEU A 54 -1.97 -10.54 -1.58
CA LEU A 54 -1.19 -9.54 -0.87
C LEU A 54 -0.66 -10.10 0.44
N ARG A 55 0.60 -9.78 0.75
CA ARG A 55 1.21 -10.05 2.06
C ARG A 55 1.79 -8.79 2.64
N GLY A 56 1.66 -8.59 3.95
CA GLY A 56 2.14 -7.35 4.55
C GLY A 56 1.79 -7.19 6.02
N ALA A 57 1.94 -5.96 6.52
CA ALA A 57 1.59 -5.60 7.89
C ALA A 57 1.39 -4.09 8.03
N HIS A 58 0.81 -3.70 9.16
CA HIS A 58 0.69 -2.30 9.53
C HIS A 58 1.94 -1.86 10.31
N LEU A 59 2.28 -0.58 10.19
CA LEU A 59 3.26 0.09 11.01
C LEU A 59 2.58 1.14 11.90
N ARG A 60 3.13 1.32 13.10
CA ARG A 60 2.81 2.45 13.98
C ARG A 60 3.92 3.48 13.91
N LEU A 61 3.54 4.71 13.57
CA LEU A 61 4.45 5.85 13.60
C LEU A 61 4.74 6.27 15.05
N PRO A 62 5.98 6.66 15.37
CA PRO A 62 6.28 7.23 16.69
C PRO A 62 5.50 8.54 16.91
N GLY A 63 5.10 8.79 18.16
CA GLY A 63 4.52 10.08 18.57
C GLY A 63 3.03 10.30 18.31
N LEU A 64 2.34 9.41 17.59
CA LEU A 64 0.90 9.55 17.28
C LEU A 64 -0.03 8.69 18.15
N GLY A 65 0.53 7.94 19.11
CA GLY A 65 -0.23 7.06 19.99
C GLY A 65 -0.77 5.79 19.29
N PRO A 66 -1.54 4.97 20.01
CA PRO A 66 -2.06 3.70 19.48
C PRO A 66 -3.12 3.88 18.39
N ASP A 67 -3.90 4.97 18.44
CA ASP A 67 -4.99 5.29 17.51
C ASP A 67 -4.56 6.24 16.38
N GLY A 68 -3.24 6.45 16.25
CA GLY A 68 -2.68 7.25 15.17
C GLY A 68 -2.85 6.57 13.81
N PRO A 69 -2.75 7.34 12.71
CA PRO A 69 -2.81 6.78 11.37
C PRO A 69 -1.70 5.74 11.16
N THR A 70 -2.07 4.60 10.59
CA THR A 70 -1.14 3.48 10.35
C THR A 70 -0.74 3.43 8.87
N PRO A 71 0.56 3.55 8.54
CA PRO A 71 1.06 3.12 7.26
C PRO A 71 0.89 1.60 7.13
N GLU A 72 0.35 1.15 6.02
CA GLU A 72 0.21 -0.25 5.67
C GLU A 72 1.24 -0.58 4.60
N ILE A 73 2.04 -1.63 4.79
CA ILE A 73 3.05 -2.06 3.82
C ILE A 73 2.67 -3.42 3.29
N TYR A 74 2.49 -3.54 1.98
CA TYR A 74 2.14 -4.79 1.32
C TYR A 74 3.04 -5.12 0.13
N GLN A 75 3.04 -6.40 -0.23
CA GLN A 75 3.64 -6.98 -1.41
C GLN A 75 2.59 -7.82 -2.14
N PHE A 76 2.43 -7.61 -3.45
CA PHE A 76 1.65 -8.50 -4.30
C PHE A 76 2.43 -9.79 -4.60
N SER A 77 1.73 -10.91 -4.66
CA SER A 77 2.26 -12.23 -5.03
C SER A 77 2.88 -12.24 -6.44
N ALA A 78 2.27 -11.50 -7.36
CA ALA A 78 2.74 -11.30 -8.72
C ALA A 78 3.06 -9.82 -8.94
N MET A 79 4.35 -9.50 -9.01
CA MET A 79 4.87 -8.19 -9.39
C MET A 79 5.78 -8.39 -10.61
N PRO A 80 5.59 -7.66 -11.72
CA PRO A 80 6.50 -7.75 -12.85
C PRO A 80 7.92 -7.38 -12.45
N ASP A 81 8.89 -8.23 -12.79
CA ASP A 81 10.30 -7.90 -12.63
C ASP A 81 10.66 -6.70 -13.52
N GLY A 82 11.56 -5.84 -13.01
CA GLY A 82 12.11 -4.75 -13.81
C GLY A 82 11.17 -3.55 -14.03
N LEU A 83 10.05 -3.43 -13.31
CA LEU A 83 9.34 -2.14 -13.25
C LEU A 83 10.28 -1.12 -12.60
N ALA A 84 10.93 -0.31 -13.43
CA ALA A 84 11.72 0.82 -12.96
C ALA A 84 10.81 1.71 -12.10
N PRO A 85 11.30 2.27 -10.98
CA PRO A 85 10.54 3.31 -10.30
C PRO A 85 10.18 4.36 -11.35
N ALA A 86 8.89 4.59 -11.54
CA ALA A 86 8.39 5.56 -12.51
C ALA A 86 8.63 6.98 -11.94
N TRP A 87 9.90 7.34 -11.77
CA TRP A 87 10.31 8.71 -11.55
C TRP A 87 10.09 9.45 -12.86
N ARG A 88 9.01 10.23 -12.94
CA ARG A 88 8.85 11.22 -14.00
C ARG A 88 9.64 12.46 -13.60
N SER A 89 10.82 12.65 -14.20
CA SER A 89 11.49 13.95 -14.17
C SER A 89 10.58 15.00 -14.85
N PRO A 90 10.32 16.18 -14.25
CA PRO A 90 9.45 17.21 -14.83
C PRO A 90 9.91 17.78 -16.19
N GLN A 91 11.11 17.46 -16.66
CA GLN A 91 11.75 18.08 -17.83
C GLN A 91 11.49 17.36 -19.16
N GLN A 92 10.61 16.37 -19.23
CA GLN A 92 10.30 15.68 -20.49
C GLN A 92 8.84 15.94 -20.90
N GLY A 93 8.65 16.79 -21.89
CA GLY A 93 7.43 16.86 -22.68
C GLY A 93 7.72 17.34 -24.09
N PRO A 94 6.80 17.14 -25.04
CA PRO A 94 6.10 15.91 -25.40
C PRO A 94 6.74 15.28 -26.65
N MET A 95 6.53 13.98 -26.89
CA MET A 95 6.33 13.35 -28.23
C MET A 95 6.40 11.83 -28.07
N GLY A 96 5.26 11.15 -28.28
CA GLY A 96 5.21 9.69 -28.31
C GLY A 96 3.87 9.14 -27.84
N THR A 97 2.90 9.08 -28.75
CA THR A 97 1.63 8.38 -28.58
C THR A 97 1.85 6.87 -28.50
N GLY A 98 1.56 6.26 -27.35
CA GLY A 98 1.51 4.81 -27.16
C GLY A 98 1.15 4.49 -25.70
N PRO A 99 0.31 3.49 -25.39
CA PRO A 99 -0.18 3.27 -24.04
C PRO A 99 0.95 2.65 -23.21
N ALA A 100 1.75 3.49 -22.55
CA ALA A 100 2.53 3.05 -21.42
C ALA A 100 1.55 2.75 -20.28
N MET A 101 1.06 1.51 -20.20
CA MET A 101 0.53 0.94 -18.96
C MET A 101 1.68 0.85 -17.95
N GLY A 102 2.09 2.02 -17.44
CA GLY A 102 2.83 2.08 -16.19
C GLY A 102 1.84 1.72 -15.11
N MET A 103 2.10 0.63 -14.38
CA MET A 103 1.52 0.42 -13.06
C MET A 103 2.10 1.54 -12.18
N GLY A 104 1.47 2.71 -12.27
CA GLY A 104 1.79 3.85 -11.44
C GLY A 104 1.53 3.46 -10.00
N SER A 105 2.34 4.01 -9.10
CA SER A 105 1.92 4.17 -7.72
C SER A 105 0.55 4.85 -7.75
N GLN A 106 -0.52 4.07 -7.58
CA GLN A 106 -1.77 4.65 -7.13
C GLN A 106 -1.51 5.02 -5.68
N ALA A 107 -1.08 6.27 -5.47
CA ALA A 107 -1.52 7.02 -4.31
C ALA A 107 -3.03 7.24 -4.48
N GLY A 108 -3.80 6.15 -4.38
CA GLY A 108 -5.23 6.22 -4.21
C GLY A 108 -5.46 6.66 -2.78
N VAL A 109 -6.17 7.77 -2.59
CA VAL A 109 -6.98 7.91 -1.40
C VAL A 109 -8.09 6.88 -1.56
N SER A 110 -7.77 5.61 -1.28
CA SER A 110 -8.79 4.61 -1.05
C SER A 110 -9.37 4.98 0.31
N ALA A 111 -10.49 5.70 0.29
CA ALA A 111 -11.45 5.61 1.38
C ALA A 111 -12.08 4.21 1.32
N GLU A 112 -11.26 3.16 1.48
CA GLU A 112 -11.78 1.88 1.92
C GLU A 112 -11.94 2.03 3.41
N SER A 113 -13.17 2.34 3.82
CA SER A 113 -13.70 1.82 5.05
C SER A 113 -13.58 0.30 4.95
N ALA A 114 -12.42 -0.23 5.35
CA ALA A 114 -12.30 -1.60 5.81
C ALA A 114 -13.16 -1.66 7.07
N THR A 115 -14.47 -1.79 6.85
CA THR A 115 -15.39 -2.27 7.87
C THR A 115 -14.75 -3.54 8.38
N GLU A 116 -14.39 -3.49 9.66
CA GLU A 116 -14.04 -4.64 10.46
C GLU A 116 -15.02 -5.75 10.15
N ALA A 117 -14.61 -6.74 9.35
CA ALA A 117 -15.25 -8.04 9.34
C ALA A 117 -14.79 -8.79 10.60
N HIS A 118 -15.08 -8.21 11.75
CA HIS A 118 -15.22 -8.92 13.01
C HIS A 118 -16.71 -9.20 13.18
N THR A 119 -17.14 -10.38 12.73
CA THR A 119 -18.13 -11.13 13.49
C THR A 119 -17.55 -12.50 13.76
N LEU A 120 -17.18 -12.67 15.03
CA LEU A 120 -16.83 -13.90 15.71
C LEU A 120 -18.01 -14.89 15.73
N SER A 121 -17.76 -16.13 15.33
CA SER A 121 -18.06 -17.39 16.06
C SER A 121 -18.11 -18.56 15.09
#